data_AF-A0A0Q9QKW0-F1
#
_entry.id   AF-A0A0Q9QKW0-F1
#
_cell.length_a   1.000
_cell.length_b   1.000
_cell.length_c   1.000
_cell.angle_alpha   90.00
_cell.angle_beta   90.00
_cell.angle_gamma   90.00
#
_symmetry.space_group_name_H-M   'P 1'
#
loop_
_entity.id
_entity.type
_entity.pdbx_description
1 polymer ?
#
loop_
_entity_poly.entity_id
_entity_poly.type
_entity_poly.pdbx_seq_one_letter_code
_entity_poly.pdbx_strand_id
1 'polypeptide(L)'
;MAGVFDNANISGCTITDVQMVPEGSLTLEDGRIFTDLPAFCRVSLELKPTSQSNIRVELWLPQDWNGRFLGTGNGGSAGSISYTPLAMGVRRGFATANTDMGTSPNAYEAIGHPERWVDFGYRATHEMITSLLTRGF
;
A
#
# COMPACT_ATOMS: atom_id res chain seq x y z
N MET A 1 -4.94 -16.52 7.59
CA MET A 1 -5.03 -15.11 7.16
C MET A 1 -5.98 -14.88 5.98
N ALA A 2 -6.26 -15.87 5.11
CA ALA A 2 -7.09 -15.64 3.91
C ALA A 2 -8.49 -15.01 4.17
N GLY A 3 -9.16 -15.34 5.28
CA GLY A 3 -10.49 -14.79 5.58
C GLY A 3 -10.53 -13.51 6.43
N VAL A 4 -9.38 -12.88 6.71
CA VAL A 4 -9.32 -11.66 7.55
C VAL A 4 -9.92 -10.45 6.82
N PHE A 5 -9.86 -10.44 5.49
CA PHE A 5 -10.30 -9.30 4.67
C PHE A 5 -11.71 -9.46 4.10
N ASP A 6 -12.34 -10.63 4.23
CA ASP A 6 -13.65 -10.94 3.65
C ASP A 6 -14.77 -10.02 4.15
N ASN A 7 -14.59 -9.43 5.33
CA ASN A 7 -15.54 -8.50 5.95
C ASN A 7 -14.95 -7.10 6.22
N ALA A 8 -13.78 -6.78 5.63
CA ALA A 8 -13.16 -5.47 5.82
C ALA A 8 -13.98 -4.41 5.08
N ASN A 9 -14.73 -3.60 5.84
CA ASN A 9 -15.52 -2.48 5.31
C ASN A 9 -14.95 -1.17 5.85
N ILE A 10 -13.99 -0.61 5.11
CA ILE A 10 -13.35 0.66 5.45
C ILE A 10 -13.94 1.73 4.53
N SER A 11 -14.62 2.72 5.10
CA SER A 11 -15.22 3.81 4.31
C SER A 11 -14.17 4.52 3.46
N GLY A 12 -14.43 4.61 2.15
CA GLY A 12 -13.52 5.23 1.18
C GLY A 12 -12.34 4.35 0.75
N CYS A 13 -12.32 3.08 1.13
CA CYS A 13 -11.27 2.12 0.82
C CYS A 13 -11.86 0.85 0.21
N THR A 14 -11.29 0.40 -0.91
CA THR A 14 -11.64 -0.85 -1.55
C THR A 14 -10.42 -1.75 -1.58
N ILE A 15 -10.55 -2.99 -1.08
CA ILE A 15 -9.53 -4.01 -1.29
C ILE A 15 -9.70 -4.55 -2.71
N THR A 16 -8.66 -4.44 -3.51
CA THR A 16 -8.69 -4.83 -4.93
C THR A 16 -8.05 -6.19 -5.18
N ASP A 17 -7.12 -6.61 -4.33
CA ASP A 17 -6.49 -7.92 -4.40
C ASP A 17 -5.92 -8.36 -3.04
N VAL A 18 -5.93 -9.67 -2.79
CA VAL A 18 -5.33 -10.31 -1.62
C VAL A 18 -4.57 -11.54 -2.09
N GLN A 19 -3.25 -11.52 -1.95
CA GLN A 19 -2.37 -12.58 -2.38
C GLN A 19 -1.55 -13.12 -1.20
N MET A 20 -1.58 -14.44 -0.99
CA MET A 20 -0.63 -15.10 -0.10
C MET A 20 0.68 -15.32 -0.85
N VAL A 21 1.77 -14.79 -0.32
CA VAL A 21 3.11 -14.94 -0.87
C VAL A 21 3.89 -15.91 0.05
N PRO A 22 4.33 -17.07 -0.47
CA PRO A 22 5.14 -18.01 0.31
C PRO A 22 6.52 -17.44 0.61
N GLU A 23 7.23 -18.05 1.56
CA GLU A 23 8.63 -17.71 1.80
C GLU A 23 9.49 -17.93 0.54
N GLY A 24 10.56 -17.14 0.41
CA GLY A 24 11.47 -17.22 -0.72
C GLY A 24 11.43 -15.94 -1.56
N SER A 25 10.97 -16.03 -2.81
CA SER A 25 11.04 -14.93 -3.77
C SER A 25 9.69 -14.46 -4.29
N LEU A 26 9.54 -13.15 -4.46
CA LEU A 26 8.45 -12.52 -5.20
C LEU A 26 8.98 -11.87 -6.48
N THR A 27 8.37 -12.20 -7.61
CA THR A 27 8.56 -11.49 -8.89
C THR A 27 7.37 -10.57 -9.12
N LEU A 28 7.62 -9.27 -9.29
CA LEU A 28 6.60 -8.28 -9.61
C LEU A 28 6.31 -8.25 -11.12
N GLU A 29 5.19 -7.64 -11.48
CA GLU A 29 4.75 -7.51 -12.88
C GLU A 29 5.75 -6.73 -13.74
N ASP A 30 6.50 -5.80 -13.15
CA ASP A 30 7.55 -5.05 -13.84
C ASP A 30 8.91 -5.77 -13.91
N GLY A 31 8.93 -7.06 -13.52
CA GLY A 31 10.11 -7.92 -13.60
C GLY A 31 11.08 -7.77 -12.42
N ARG A 32 10.83 -6.88 -11.46
CA ARG A 32 11.66 -6.81 -10.24
C ARG A 32 11.48 -8.07 -9.41
N ILE A 33 12.59 -8.61 -8.91
CA ILE A 33 12.62 -9.81 -8.07
C ILE A 33 13.12 -9.44 -6.68
N PHE A 34 12.37 -9.83 -5.65
CA PHE A 34 12.76 -9.73 -4.25
C PHE A 34 12.92 -11.14 -3.68
N THR A 35 14.12 -11.48 -3.21
CA THR A 35 14.44 -12.78 -2.59
C THR A 35 14.38 -12.70 -1.07
N ASP A 36 14.59 -13.81 -0.37
CA ASP A 36 14.74 -13.85 1.09
C ASP A 36 13.59 -13.14 1.82
N LEU A 37 12.37 -13.32 1.32
CA LEU A 37 11.15 -12.83 1.96
C LEU A 37 10.60 -13.92 2.88
N PRO A 38 10.15 -13.57 4.10
CA PRO A 38 9.32 -14.48 4.89
C PRO A 38 7.97 -14.69 4.18
N ALA A 39 7.15 -15.66 4.61
CA ALA A 39 5.78 -15.75 4.12
C ALA A 39 4.94 -14.54 4.59
N PHE A 40 4.13 -13.99 3.70
CA PHE A 40 3.30 -12.81 4.01
C PHE A 40 2.02 -12.77 3.17
N CYS A 41 1.07 -11.94 3.61
CA CYS A 41 -0.11 -11.57 2.86
C CYS A 41 0.13 -10.19 2.22
N ARG A 42 0.02 -10.13 0.89
CA ARG A 42 0.07 -8.92 0.09
C ARG A 42 -1.36 -8.45 -0.17
N VAL A 43 -1.67 -7.22 0.18
CA VAL A 43 -3.00 -6.64 0.03
C VAL A 43 -2.90 -5.36 -0.78
N SER A 44 -3.65 -5.30 -1.88
CA SER A 44 -3.77 -4.10 -2.70
C SER A 44 -5.05 -3.35 -2.35
N LEU A 45 -4.96 -2.04 -2.17
CA LEU A 45 -6.10 -1.20 -1.82
C LEU A 45 -6.18 0.05 -2.71
N GLU A 46 -7.39 0.53 -2.93
CA GLU A 46 -7.69 1.80 -3.59
C GLU A 46 -8.46 2.70 -2.62
N LEU A 47 -7.95 3.91 -2.38
CA LEU A 47 -8.58 4.90 -1.51
C LEU A 47 -9.14 6.06 -2.34
N LYS A 48 -10.39 6.43 -2.05
CA LYS A 48 -11.14 7.53 -2.69
C LYS A 48 -11.77 8.46 -1.66
N PRO A 49 -10.97 9.27 -0.93
CA PRO A 49 -11.49 10.28 -0.01
C PRO A 49 -12.30 11.36 -0.74
N THR A 50 -12.09 11.54 -2.05
CA THR A 50 -12.90 12.39 -2.93
C THR A 50 -13.20 11.68 -4.26
N SER A 51 -14.11 12.22 -5.07
CA SER A 51 -14.43 11.67 -6.40
C SER A 51 -13.31 11.83 -7.43
N GLN A 52 -12.34 12.73 -7.19
CA GLN A 52 -11.17 12.94 -8.04
C GLN A 52 -9.92 12.21 -7.55
N SER A 53 -9.96 11.68 -6.32
CA SER A 53 -8.87 10.90 -5.75
C SER A 53 -8.80 9.52 -6.37
N ASN A 54 -7.57 9.04 -6.56
CA ASN A 54 -7.28 7.68 -6.98
C ASN A 54 -5.95 7.25 -6.36
N ILE A 55 -5.99 6.95 -5.07
CA ILE A 55 -4.79 6.62 -4.29
C ILE A 55 -4.67 5.10 -4.25
N ARG A 56 -3.53 4.57 -4.71
CA ARG A 56 -3.21 3.15 -4.56
C ARG A 56 -2.36 2.95 -3.33
N VAL A 57 -2.64 1.88 -2.61
CA VAL A 57 -1.92 1.47 -1.41
C VAL A 57 -1.61 0.00 -1.52
N GLU A 58 -0.46 -0.39 -1.00
CA GLU A 58 -0.12 -1.79 -0.82
C GLU A 58 0.33 -2.04 0.62
N LEU A 59 -0.20 -3.10 1.22
CA LEU A 59 0.16 -3.59 2.56
C LEU A 59 0.77 -4.98 2.45
N TRP A 60 1.95 -5.17 3.03
CA TRP A 60 2.59 -6.47 3.21
C TRP A 60 2.54 -6.84 4.69
N LEU A 61 1.72 -7.85 5.01
CA LEU A 61 1.51 -8.34 6.37
C LEU A 61 2.25 -9.68 6.55
N PRO A 62 3.38 -9.72 7.26
CA PRO A 62 4.11 -10.96 7.51
C PRO A 62 3.25 -11.93 8.32
N GLN A 63 3.37 -13.23 8.03
CA GLN A 63 2.70 -14.26 8.82
C GLN A 63 3.19 -14.24 10.27
N ASP A 64 4.50 -14.09 10.47
CA ASP A 64 5.13 -13.89 11.78
C ASP A 64 5.31 -12.39 12.04
N TRP A 65 4.21 -11.72 12.43
CA TRP A 65 4.21 -10.29 12.69
C TRP A 65 4.83 -9.94 14.05
N ASN A 66 5.75 -8.97 14.05
CA ASN A 66 6.42 -8.49 15.26
C ASN A 66 5.58 -7.49 16.10
N GLY A 67 4.31 -7.30 15.75
CA GLY A 67 3.40 -6.37 16.42
C GLY A 67 3.60 -4.90 16.07
N ARG A 68 4.47 -4.56 15.09
CA ARG A 68 4.76 -3.18 14.69
C ARG A 68 4.35 -2.92 13.25
N PHE A 69 3.79 -1.73 13.05
CA PHE A 69 3.43 -1.23 11.73
C PHE A 69 4.50 -0.25 11.23
N LEU A 70 4.79 -0.30 9.93
CA LEU A 70 5.70 0.61 9.24
C LEU A 70 5.01 1.23 8.02
N GLY A 71 4.59 2.48 8.15
CA GLY A 71 4.13 3.29 7.03
C GLY A 71 5.31 3.92 6.30
N THR A 72 5.41 3.72 5.00
CA THR A 72 6.46 4.30 4.17
C THR A 72 5.89 5.34 3.20
N GLY A 73 6.74 6.26 2.75
CA GLY A 73 6.38 7.29 1.78
C GLY A 73 6.92 6.99 0.38
N ASN A 74 6.87 8.00 -0.47
CA ASN A 74 7.45 7.99 -1.80
C ASN A 74 8.55 9.05 -1.93
N GLY A 75 9.23 9.08 -3.07
CA GLY A 75 10.23 10.11 -3.42
C GLY A 75 9.88 10.85 -4.69
N GLY A 76 10.52 12.01 -4.92
CA GLY A 76 10.30 12.81 -6.12
C GLY A 76 8.83 13.21 -6.31
N SER A 77 8.27 12.92 -7.49
CA SER A 77 6.88 13.18 -7.83
C SER A 77 5.92 12.02 -7.54
N ALA A 78 6.39 10.98 -6.83
CA ALA A 78 5.69 9.72 -6.62
C ALA A 78 5.18 9.08 -7.93
N GLY A 79 4.01 8.44 -7.92
CA GLY A 79 3.39 7.85 -9.11
C GLY A 79 3.55 6.34 -9.24
N SER A 80 4.06 5.68 -8.21
CA SER A 80 4.13 4.22 -8.13
C SER A 80 4.27 3.74 -6.69
N ILE A 81 3.95 2.47 -6.45
CA ILE A 81 4.26 1.79 -5.20
C ILE A 81 5.78 1.53 -5.14
N SER A 82 6.40 1.96 -4.03
CA SER A 82 7.80 1.65 -3.75
C SER A 82 7.89 0.31 -3.03
N TYR A 83 8.27 -0.73 -3.76
CA TYR A 83 8.31 -2.11 -3.25
C TYR A 83 9.55 -2.44 -2.42
N THR A 84 10.67 -1.77 -2.67
CA THR A 84 11.90 -1.95 -1.88
C THR A 84 11.68 -1.73 -0.38
N PRO A 85 11.05 -0.63 0.08
CA PRO A 85 10.77 -0.46 1.50
C PRO A 85 9.75 -1.48 2.04
N LEU A 86 8.78 -1.94 1.23
CA LEU A 86 7.86 -3.03 1.63
C LEU A 86 8.63 -4.32 1.94
N ALA A 87 9.50 -4.75 1.02
CA ALA A 87 10.35 -5.92 1.18
C ALA A 87 11.28 -5.81 2.40
N MET A 88 11.89 -4.64 2.61
CA MET A 88 12.77 -4.42 3.77
C MET A 88 12.01 -4.44 5.10
N GLY A 89 10.78 -3.93 5.13
CA GLY A 89 9.94 -3.95 6.33
C GLY A 89 9.45 -5.34 6.68
N VAL A 90 8.93 -6.09 5.70
CA VAL A 90 8.41 -7.45 5.94
C VAL A 90 9.51 -8.41 6.40
N ARG A 91 10.73 -8.31 5.86
CA ARG A 91 11.91 -9.08 6.32
C ARG A 91 12.25 -8.86 7.79
N ARG A 92 11.89 -7.71 8.34
CA ARG A 92 12.09 -7.35 9.74
C ARG A 92 10.85 -7.63 10.60
N GLY A 93 9.82 -8.28 10.03
CA GLY A 93 8.58 -8.66 10.69
C GLY A 93 7.57 -7.51 10.84
N PHE A 94 7.74 -6.37 10.16
CA PHE A 94 6.76 -5.28 10.21
C PHE A 94 5.60 -5.53 9.25
N ALA A 95 4.39 -5.19 9.67
CA ALA A 95 3.29 -4.93 8.74
C ALA A 95 3.62 -3.61 8.02
N THR A 96 3.94 -3.66 6.74
CA THR A 96 4.56 -2.54 6.02
C THR A 96 3.65 -2.05 4.90
N ALA A 97 3.39 -0.75 4.83
CA ALA A 97 2.52 -0.16 3.81
C ALA A 97 3.22 0.94 3.01
N ASN A 98 2.81 1.10 1.76
CA ASN A 98 3.25 2.16 0.86
C ASN A 98 2.08 2.66 0.00
N THR A 99 2.18 3.89 -0.50
CA THR A 99 1.17 4.51 -1.37
C THR A 99 1.82 5.21 -2.55
N ASP A 100 1.17 5.18 -3.70
CA ASP A 100 1.58 5.91 -4.91
C ASP A 100 1.37 7.43 -4.84
N MET A 101 0.80 7.89 -3.72
CA MET A 101 0.46 9.29 -3.44
C MET A 101 -0.61 9.88 -4.36
N GLY A 102 -1.44 9.05 -5.01
CA GLY A 102 -2.53 9.51 -5.87
C GLY A 102 -2.07 10.06 -7.22
N THR A 103 -0.80 9.86 -7.58
CA THR A 103 -0.20 10.41 -8.80
C THR A 103 0.17 9.33 -9.82
N SER A 104 -0.26 8.07 -9.67
CA SER A 104 0.05 7.06 -10.70
C SER A 104 -0.65 7.35 -12.03
N PRO A 105 0.04 7.19 -13.19
CA PRO A 105 1.41 6.67 -13.30
C PRO A 105 2.53 7.72 -13.14
N ASN A 106 2.21 9.01 -13.12
CA ASN A 106 3.15 10.10 -12.85
C ASN A 106 2.41 11.40 -12.50
N ALA A 107 3.12 12.41 -11.99
CA ALA A 107 2.51 13.66 -11.52
C ALA A 107 1.72 14.48 -12.55
N TYR A 108 1.80 14.19 -13.86
CA TYR A 108 0.92 14.84 -14.85
C TYR A 108 -0.55 14.52 -14.60
N GLU A 109 -0.84 13.42 -13.91
CA GLU A 109 -2.17 13.03 -13.46
C GLU A 109 -2.83 14.02 -12.50
N ALA A 110 -2.05 14.92 -11.91
CA ALA A 110 -2.57 16.00 -11.05
C ALA A 110 -2.87 17.29 -11.82
N ILE A 111 -2.48 17.41 -13.10
CA ILE A 111 -2.74 18.60 -13.92
C ILE A 111 -4.26 18.72 -14.14
N GLY A 112 -4.85 19.84 -13.73
CA GLY A 112 -6.30 20.05 -13.79
C GLY A 112 -7.11 19.29 -12.73
N HIS A 113 -6.45 18.57 -11.83
CA HIS A 113 -7.07 17.77 -10.78
C HIS A 113 -6.55 18.21 -9.40
N PRO A 114 -7.09 19.31 -8.82
CA PRO A 114 -6.58 19.89 -7.58
C PRO A 114 -6.58 18.91 -6.40
N GLU A 115 -7.56 18.01 -6.33
CA GLU A 115 -7.62 16.99 -5.29
C GLU A 115 -6.45 16.00 -5.34
N ARG A 116 -5.87 15.74 -6.53
CA ARG A 116 -4.69 14.88 -6.63
C ARG A 116 -3.42 15.56 -6.14
N TRP A 117 -3.35 16.89 -6.20
CA TRP A 117 -2.30 17.65 -5.50
C TRP A 117 -2.45 17.58 -3.99
N VAL A 118 -3.68 17.55 -3.48
CA VAL A 118 -3.95 17.35 -2.05
C VAL A 118 -3.59 15.93 -1.60
N ASP A 119 -3.90 14.93 -2.43
CA ASP A 119 -3.48 13.53 -2.24
C ASP A 119 -1.96 13.43 -2.12
N PHE A 120 -1.23 14.01 -3.08
CA PHE A 120 0.22 14.04 -3.09
C PHE A 120 0.82 14.78 -1.89
N GLY A 121 0.24 15.94 -1.55
CA GLY A 121 0.79 16.81 -0.52
C GLY A 121 0.72 16.23 0.89
N TYR A 122 -0.38 15.55 1.25
CA TYR A 122 -0.49 14.91 2.56
C TYR A 122 -1.50 13.76 2.62
N ARG A 123 -2.60 13.85 1.86
CA ARG A 123 -3.79 13.06 2.15
C ARG A 123 -3.59 11.59 1.86
N ALA A 124 -2.84 11.22 0.81
CA ALA A 124 -2.62 9.81 0.49
C ALA A 124 -1.91 9.06 1.63
N THR A 125 -0.83 9.63 2.17
CA THR A 125 -0.13 9.02 3.32
C THR A 125 -1.01 9.02 4.56
N HIS A 126 -1.74 10.11 4.83
CA HIS A 126 -2.64 10.16 5.97
C HIS A 126 -3.73 9.08 5.89
N GLU A 127 -4.46 9.00 4.77
CA GLU A 127 -5.55 8.05 4.54
C GLU A 127 -5.05 6.60 4.54
N MET A 128 -3.86 6.33 4.01
CA MET A 128 -3.23 5.01 4.15
C MET A 128 -3.09 4.61 5.63
N ILE A 129 -2.52 5.48 6.47
CA ILE A 129 -2.29 5.15 7.88
C ILE A 129 -3.61 5.01 8.64
N THR A 130 -4.53 5.96 8.48
CA THR A 130 -5.79 5.97 9.21
C THR A 130 -6.67 4.79 8.80
N SER A 131 -6.75 4.47 7.51
CA SER A 131 -7.51 3.31 7.02
C SER A 131 -6.97 2.01 7.63
N LEU A 132 -5.64 1.83 7.66
CA LEU A 132 -5.03 0.57 8.11
C LEU A 132 -4.96 0.43 9.64
N LEU A 133 -4.90 1.53 10.41
CA LEU A 133 -4.72 1.48 11.88
C LEU A 133 -5.97 1.79 12.69
N THR A 134 -6.90 2.56 12.14
CA THR A 134 -8.05 3.08 12.93
C THR A 134 -9.39 2.56 12.45
N ARG A 135 -9.47 2.02 11.23
CA ARG A 135 -10.74 1.61 10.61
C ARG A 135 -10.87 0.09 10.41
N GLY A 136 -9.95 -0.68 11.00
CA GLY A 136 -10.11 -2.10 11.29
C GLY A 136 -9.51 -3.03 10.23
N PHE A 137 -8.58 -3.88 10.70
CA PHE A 137 -8.42 -5.27 10.30
C PHE A 137 -8.54 -6.14 11.55
#